data_AF-Q2G8A8-F1
#
_entry.id   AF-Q2G8A8-F1
#
_cell.length_a   1.000
_cell.length_b   1.000
_cell.length_c   1.000
_cell.angle_alpha   90.00
_cell.angle_beta   90.00
_cell.angle_gamma   90.00
#
_symmetry.space_group_name_H-M   'P 1'
#
loop_
_entity.id
_entity.type
_entity.pdbx_description
1 polymer ?
#
loop_
_entity_poly.entity_id
_entity_poly.type
_entity_poly.pdbx_seq_one_letter_code
_entity_poly.pdbx_strand_id
1 'polypeptide(L)'
;MARLPQPSNCTHLVDLAHWALSQVGRCAIWDIVIPDPVDRSAWIEIACDDTVVHRWQVSGFELLAPQSLAGKPLMRGFNKWASHIFTGEALMAATMLQRGVFVARGRQHVVDRGDPVPLSRATGMNGRCWSYSNERWADGFGSLAFVRDFSTAVRTEKLPPAIRTRLKDAGR
;
A
#
# COMPACT_ATOMS: atom_id res chain seq x y z
N MET A 1 -8.05 20.26 -4.95
CA MET A 1 -6.78 20.51 -4.22
C MET A 1 -5.64 20.23 -5.17
N ALA A 2 -4.68 21.15 -5.32
CA ALA A 2 -3.56 20.97 -6.24
C ALA A 2 -2.63 19.85 -5.75
N ARG A 3 -2.17 18.99 -6.66
CA ARG A 3 -1.24 17.91 -6.33
C ARG A 3 0.12 18.53 -6.00
N LEU A 4 0.67 18.21 -4.83
CA LEU A 4 2.03 18.63 -4.46
C LEU A 4 3.05 18.09 -5.48
N PRO A 5 4.16 18.80 -5.72
CA PRO A 5 5.25 18.29 -6.54
C PRO A 5 5.68 16.90 -6.07
N GLN A 6 5.72 15.92 -6.98
CA GLN A 6 6.05 14.53 -6.65
C GLN A 6 7.37 14.37 -5.85
N PRO A 7 8.48 15.06 -6.21
CA PRO A 7 9.73 14.86 -5.51
C PRO A 7 9.83 15.64 -4.20
N SER A 8 8.87 16.49 -3.83
CA SER A 8 8.95 17.27 -2.57
C SER A 8 8.52 16.47 -1.34
N ASN A 9 7.79 15.37 -1.54
CA ASN A 9 7.30 14.52 -0.46
C ASN A 9 7.21 13.06 -0.91
N CYS A 10 7.19 12.12 0.03
CA CYS A 10 6.73 10.78 -0.25
C CYS A 10 5.23 10.82 -0.55
N THR A 11 4.84 10.55 -1.80
CA THR A 11 3.44 10.65 -2.26
C THR A 11 2.48 9.85 -1.39
N HIS A 12 2.88 8.64 -0.98
CA HIS A 12 2.08 7.81 -0.09
C HIS A 12 1.92 8.40 1.33
N LEU A 13 2.89 9.15 1.85
CA LEU A 13 2.76 9.84 3.14
C LEU A 13 1.82 11.04 3.06
N VAL A 14 1.84 11.78 1.94
CA VAL A 14 0.89 12.87 1.70
C VAL A 14 -0.53 12.31 1.62
N ASP A 15 -0.73 11.22 0.88
CA ASP A 15 -2.04 10.58 0.78
C ASP A 15 -2.52 10.11 2.17
N LEU A 16 -1.62 9.53 2.98
CA LEU A 16 -1.93 9.11 4.35
C LEU A 16 -2.26 10.29 5.27
N ALA A 17 -1.54 11.41 5.16
CA ALA A 17 -1.80 12.62 5.94
C ALA A 17 -3.18 13.21 5.59
N HIS A 18 -3.52 13.28 4.30
CA HIS A 18 -4.86 13.68 3.87
C HIS A 18 -5.94 12.73 4.40
N TRP A 19 -5.67 11.43 4.37
CA TRP A 19 -6.59 10.45 4.93
C TRP A 19 -6.79 10.68 6.44
N ALA A 20 -5.71 10.80 7.23
CA ALA A 20 -5.80 11.06 8.66
C ALA A 20 -6.61 12.34 8.97
N LEU A 21 -6.38 13.42 8.22
CA LEU A 21 -7.14 14.67 8.35
C LEU A 21 -8.64 14.48 8.02
N SER A 22 -8.97 13.66 7.03
CA SER A 22 -10.37 13.35 6.68
C SER A 22 -11.11 12.56 7.78
N GLN A 23 -10.37 11.97 8.73
CA GLN A 23 -10.92 11.18 9.83
C GLN A 23 -10.97 11.97 11.16
N VAL A 24 -10.61 13.26 11.18
CA VAL A 24 -10.66 14.06 12.40
C VAL A 24 -12.08 14.07 12.96
N GLY A 25 -12.21 13.74 14.26
CA GLY A 25 -13.49 13.65 14.94
C GLY A 25 -14.26 12.34 14.70
N ARG A 26 -13.71 11.41 13.91
CA ARG A 26 -14.26 10.06 13.72
C ARG A 26 -13.46 9.07 14.55
N CYS A 27 -14.16 8.10 15.14
CA CYS A 27 -13.55 6.91 15.73
C CYS A 27 -13.89 5.73 14.81
N ALA A 28 -13.11 5.57 13.75
CA ALA A 28 -13.30 4.53 12.75
C ALA A 28 -12.02 3.70 12.60
N ILE A 29 -12.17 2.39 12.48
CA ILE A 29 -11.06 1.46 12.24
C ILE A 29 -11.08 1.07 10.77
N TRP A 30 -9.97 1.38 10.08
CA TRP A 30 -9.78 1.00 8.68
C TRP A 30 -8.83 -0.19 8.57
N ASP A 31 -9.24 -1.18 7.79
CA ASP A 31 -8.48 -2.39 7.52
C ASP A 31 -8.15 -2.50 6.06
N ILE A 32 -6.90 -2.84 5.77
CA ILE A 32 -6.45 -3.15 4.42
C ILE A 32 -5.84 -4.55 4.46
N VAL A 33 -6.46 -5.47 3.72
CA VAL A 33 -6.02 -6.86 3.64
C VAL A 33 -5.46 -7.10 2.25
N ILE A 34 -4.15 -7.34 2.18
CA ILE A 34 -3.44 -7.74 0.96
C ILE A 34 -2.77 -9.10 1.22
N PRO A 35 -3.41 -10.22 0.86
CA PRO A 35 -2.79 -11.53 0.95
C PRO A 35 -1.66 -11.69 -0.07
N ASP A 36 -0.81 -12.69 0.15
CA ASP A 36 0.07 -13.17 -0.91
C ASP A 36 -0.76 -13.94 -1.94
N PRO A 37 -0.46 -13.82 -3.24
CA PRO A 37 -1.27 -14.43 -4.29
C PRO A 37 -1.14 -15.96 -4.28
N VAL A 38 -2.27 -16.64 -4.43
CA VAL A 38 -2.37 -18.07 -4.73
C VAL A 38 -2.74 -18.19 -6.22
N ASP A 39 -2.04 -19.03 -6.97
CA ASP A 39 -2.22 -19.16 -8.43
C ASP A 39 -2.19 -17.83 -9.18
N ARG A 40 -1.25 -16.95 -8.79
CA ARG A 40 -0.96 -15.63 -9.38
C ARG A 40 -2.01 -14.54 -9.14
N SER A 41 -3.09 -14.82 -8.42
CA SER A 41 -4.09 -13.81 -8.07
C SER A 41 -4.36 -13.75 -6.57
N ALA A 42 -4.86 -12.61 -6.10
CA ALA A 42 -5.28 -12.42 -4.71
C ALA A 42 -6.57 -11.62 -4.66
N TRP A 43 -7.42 -11.92 -3.69
CA TRP A 43 -8.48 -11.01 -3.27
C TRP A 43 -7.89 -10.02 -2.27
N ILE A 44 -8.01 -8.73 -2.58
CA ILE A 44 -7.59 -7.64 -1.73
C ILE A 44 -8.80 -6.85 -1.28
N GLU A 45 -8.74 -6.29 -0.08
CA GLU A 45 -9.89 -5.66 0.54
C GLU A 45 -9.49 -4.43 1.37
N ILE A 46 -10.39 -3.44 1.39
CA ILE A 46 -10.40 -2.38 2.40
C ILE A 46 -11.77 -2.31 3.06
N ALA A 47 -11.80 -2.28 4.40
CA ALA A 47 -13.01 -2.19 5.21
C ALA A 47 -12.91 -1.03 6.22
N CYS A 48 -14.06 -0.48 6.60
CA CYS A 48 -14.21 0.50 7.68
C CYS A 48 -15.19 -0.07 8.70
N ASP A 49 -14.78 -0.19 9.96
CA ASP A 49 -15.59 -0.76 11.05
C ASP A 49 -16.24 -2.09 10.61
N ASP A 50 -15.41 -2.98 10.08
CA ASP A 50 -15.75 -4.31 9.55
C ASP A 50 -16.72 -4.32 8.34
N THR A 51 -17.10 -3.15 7.81
CA THR A 51 -17.87 -3.02 6.58
C THR A 51 -16.94 -2.87 5.37
N VAL A 52 -17.00 -3.84 4.45
CA VAL A 52 -16.21 -3.84 3.22
C VAL A 52 -16.58 -2.65 2.33
N VAL A 53 -15.60 -1.80 2.03
CA VAL A 53 -15.76 -0.64 1.12
C VAL A 53 -15.35 -1.02 -0.30
N HIS A 54 -14.21 -1.68 -0.46
CA HIS A 54 -13.79 -2.27 -1.73
C HIS A 54 -13.23 -3.66 -1.53
N ARG A 55 -13.59 -4.56 -2.45
CA ARG A 55 -13.01 -5.90 -2.57
C ARG A 55 -12.72 -6.19 -4.03
N TRP A 56 -11.45 -6.41 -4.36
CA TRP A 56 -10.99 -6.60 -5.73
C TRP A 56 -10.19 -7.89 -5.86
N GLN A 57 -10.35 -8.59 -6.97
CA GLN A 57 -9.42 -9.64 -7.36
C GLN A 57 -8.34 -9.03 -8.25
N VAL A 58 -7.08 -9.33 -7.96
CA VAL A 58 -5.94 -8.74 -8.66
C VAL A 58 -4.96 -9.80 -9.12
N SER A 59 -4.34 -9.58 -10.28
CA SER A 59 -3.17 -10.32 -10.74
C SER A 59 -2.09 -9.32 -11.14
N GLY A 60 -0.94 -9.37 -10.45
CA GLY A 60 0.08 -8.34 -10.56
C GLY A 60 -0.47 -6.95 -10.17
N PHE A 61 -0.64 -6.08 -11.16
CA PHE A 61 -1.20 -4.73 -10.97
C PHE A 61 -2.48 -4.48 -11.78
N GLU A 62 -3.18 -5.54 -12.15
CA GLU A 62 -4.41 -5.45 -12.93
C GLU A 62 -5.58 -6.01 -12.13
N LEU A 63 -6.72 -5.33 -12.20
CA LEU A 63 -7.97 -5.83 -11.62
C LEU A 63 -8.57 -6.91 -12.52
N LEU A 64 -8.90 -8.06 -11.93
CA LEU A 64 -9.65 -9.15 -12.58
C LEU A 64 -11.13 -9.09 -12.22
N ALA A 65 -11.44 -8.71 -10.97
CA ALA A 65 -12.80 -8.58 -10.48
C ALA A 65 -12.92 -7.38 -9.52
N PRO A 66 -14.10 -6.75 -9.42
CA PRO A 66 -15.37 -7.08 -10.10
C PRO A 66 -15.30 -6.81 -11.61
N GLN A 67 -16.19 -7.46 -12.39
CA GLN A 67 -16.21 -7.39 -13.86
C GLN A 67 -16.27 -5.95 -14.40
N SER A 68 -16.96 -5.05 -13.70
CA SER A 68 -17.06 -3.62 -14.05
C SER A 68 -15.71 -2.88 -13.99
N LEU A 69 -14.75 -3.43 -13.25
CA LEU A 69 -13.41 -2.88 -13.06
C LEU A 69 -12.31 -3.70 -13.75
N ALA A 70 -12.66 -4.82 -14.37
CA ALA A 70 -11.69 -5.72 -15.00
C ALA A 70 -10.81 -4.99 -16.04
N GLY A 71 -9.51 -5.32 -16.05
CA GLY A 71 -8.50 -4.72 -16.92
C GLY A 71 -7.99 -3.35 -16.48
N LYS A 72 -8.52 -2.76 -15.39
CA LYS A 72 -8.06 -1.45 -14.91
C LYS A 72 -6.74 -1.60 -14.13
N PRO A 73 -5.73 -0.74 -14.38
CA PRO A 73 -4.44 -0.84 -13.72
C PRO A 73 -4.44 -0.21 -12.33
N LEU A 74 -3.73 -0.83 -11.38
CA LEU A 74 -3.49 -0.32 -10.03
C LEU A 74 -2.28 0.63 -9.94
N MET A 75 -1.43 0.70 -10.96
CA MET A 75 -0.26 1.59 -10.95
C MET A 75 -0.48 2.79 -11.87
N ARG A 76 0.22 2.84 -13.01
CA ARG A 76 0.08 3.94 -13.96
C ARG A 76 -1.36 3.98 -14.48
N GLY A 77 -2.01 5.14 -14.35
CA GLY A 77 -3.40 5.32 -14.78
C GLY A 77 -4.45 5.08 -13.70
N PHE A 78 -4.06 4.59 -12.51
CA PHE A 78 -5.00 4.32 -11.41
C PHE A 78 -5.87 5.54 -11.05
N ASN A 79 -5.21 6.64 -10.66
CA ASN A 79 -5.93 7.87 -10.26
C ASN A 79 -6.89 8.36 -11.34
N LYS A 80 -6.53 8.19 -12.62
CA LYS A 80 -7.38 8.62 -13.74
C LYS A 80 -8.69 7.84 -13.73
N TRP A 81 -8.66 6.52 -13.73
CA TRP A 81 -9.93 5.77 -13.78
C TRP A 81 -10.66 5.82 -12.43
N ALA A 82 -9.95 5.76 -11.32
CA ALA A 82 -10.55 5.70 -10.00
C ALA A 82 -11.37 6.95 -9.70
N SER A 83 -10.87 8.14 -10.05
CA SER A 83 -11.60 9.40 -9.85
C SER A 83 -12.81 9.59 -10.76
N HIS A 84 -12.95 8.78 -11.83
CA HIS A 84 -14.14 8.80 -12.69
C HIS A 84 -15.24 7.87 -12.16
N ILE A 85 -14.88 6.86 -11.36
CA ILE A 85 -15.82 5.83 -10.87
C ILE A 85 -16.19 6.08 -9.41
N PHE A 86 -15.24 6.52 -8.59
CA PHE A 86 -15.43 6.73 -7.16
C PHE A 86 -15.30 8.19 -6.79
N THR A 87 -16.02 8.58 -5.73
CA THR A 87 -15.96 9.92 -5.14
C THR A 87 -15.93 9.79 -3.61
N GLY A 88 -15.61 10.90 -2.91
CA GLY A 88 -15.63 10.96 -1.46
C GLY A 88 -14.82 9.86 -0.77
N GLU A 89 -15.42 9.22 0.23
CA GLU A 89 -14.79 8.15 1.01
C GLU A 89 -14.44 6.92 0.18
N ALA A 90 -15.27 6.55 -0.80
CA ALA A 90 -14.99 5.43 -1.69
C ALA A 90 -13.72 5.69 -2.52
N LEU A 91 -13.49 6.92 -2.99
CA LEU A 91 -12.26 7.25 -3.71
C LEU A 91 -11.02 7.23 -2.80
N MET A 92 -11.16 7.72 -1.56
CA MET A 92 -10.08 7.64 -0.57
C MET A 92 -9.74 6.18 -0.25
N ALA A 93 -10.74 5.34 0.05
CA ALA A 93 -10.56 3.92 0.32
C ALA A 93 -9.92 3.19 -0.87
N ALA A 94 -10.36 3.46 -2.10
CA ALA A 94 -9.74 2.92 -3.31
C ALA A 94 -8.25 3.31 -3.43
N THR A 95 -7.95 4.58 -3.16
CA THR A 95 -6.56 5.10 -3.18
C THR A 95 -5.71 4.40 -2.12
N MET A 96 -6.26 4.16 -0.94
CA MET A 96 -5.54 3.53 0.17
C MET A 96 -5.34 2.04 -0.03
N LEU A 97 -6.34 1.33 -0.58
CA LEU A 97 -6.19 -0.05 -1.01
C LEU A 97 -5.05 -0.18 -2.04
N GLN A 98 -5.00 0.72 -3.02
CA GLN A 98 -3.91 0.77 -4.00
C GLN A 98 -2.53 1.02 -3.36
N ARG A 99 -2.44 1.91 -2.35
CA ARG A 99 -1.20 2.14 -1.60
C ARG A 99 -0.81 0.91 -0.79
N GLY A 100 -1.79 0.20 -0.23
CA GLY A 100 -1.60 -1.10 0.41
C GLY A 100 -0.93 -2.10 -0.52
N VAL A 101 -1.40 -2.22 -1.78
CA VAL A 101 -0.75 -3.07 -2.81
C VAL A 101 0.69 -2.66 -3.08
N PHE A 102 0.97 -1.35 -3.16
CA PHE A 102 2.33 -0.85 -3.37
C PHE A 102 3.27 -1.24 -2.21
N VAL A 103 2.83 -1.06 -0.96
CA VAL A 103 3.60 -1.40 0.25
C VAL A 103 3.77 -2.92 0.39
N ALA A 104 2.69 -3.68 0.17
CA ALA A 104 2.65 -5.13 0.25
C ALA A 104 3.73 -5.81 -0.59
N ARG A 105 4.05 -5.26 -1.76
CA ARG A 105 5.08 -5.78 -2.67
C ARG A 105 6.49 -5.73 -2.07
N GLY A 106 6.74 -4.84 -1.11
CA GLY A 106 7.99 -4.79 -0.37
C GLY A 106 8.33 -6.12 0.31
N ARG A 107 7.32 -6.89 0.72
CA ARG A 107 7.48 -8.19 1.41
C ARG A 107 8.24 -9.24 0.61
N GLN A 108 8.24 -9.12 -0.73
CA GLN A 108 8.97 -10.03 -1.62
C GLN A 108 10.49 -9.78 -1.64
N HIS A 109 10.95 -8.66 -1.08
CA HIS A 109 12.34 -8.25 -1.12
C HIS A 109 12.98 -8.47 0.25
N VAL A 110 13.99 -9.34 0.31
CA VAL A 110 14.83 -9.47 1.50
C VAL A 110 15.88 -8.35 1.46
N VAL A 111 15.56 -7.22 2.06
CA VAL A 111 16.37 -5.99 1.97
C VAL A 111 17.51 -5.92 3.00
N ASP A 112 17.54 -6.83 3.97
CA ASP A 112 18.57 -6.88 5.03
C ASP A 112 19.65 -7.93 4.79
N ARG A 113 19.63 -8.62 3.64
CA ARG A 113 20.65 -9.59 3.26
C ARG A 113 21.40 -9.09 2.03
N GLY A 114 22.66 -8.67 2.22
CA GLY A 114 23.55 -8.20 1.16
C GLY A 114 23.97 -6.74 1.31
N ASP A 115 24.64 -6.22 0.29
CA ASP A 115 25.14 -4.85 0.27
C ASP A 115 24.02 -3.83 0.06
N PRO A 116 24.14 -2.61 0.62
CA PRO A 116 23.22 -1.52 0.32
C PRO A 116 23.09 -1.31 -1.19
N VAL A 117 21.86 -1.28 -1.68
CA VAL A 117 21.60 -1.12 -3.11
C VAL A 117 21.50 0.38 -3.44
N PRO A 118 22.29 0.91 -4.39
CA PRO A 118 22.16 2.29 -4.84
C PRO A 118 20.75 2.55 -5.38
N LEU A 119 20.16 3.71 -5.03
CA LEU A 119 18.84 4.11 -5.55
C LEU A 119 18.83 4.17 -7.08
N SER A 120 19.96 4.48 -7.69
CA SER A 120 20.14 4.56 -9.14
C SER A 120 19.79 3.28 -9.90
N ARG A 121 19.80 2.11 -9.22
CA ARG A 121 19.36 0.83 -9.82
C ARG A 121 17.84 0.76 -10.04
N ALA A 122 17.05 1.57 -9.34
CA ALA A 122 15.60 1.62 -9.50
C ALA A 122 15.21 2.63 -10.60
N THR A 123 15.68 2.44 -11.84
CA THR A 123 15.61 3.44 -12.93
C THR A 123 14.21 4.05 -13.18
N GLY A 124 13.14 3.29 -12.94
CA GLY A 124 11.76 3.78 -13.05
C GLY A 124 11.29 4.73 -11.94
N MET A 125 12.08 4.87 -10.87
CA MET A 125 11.74 5.60 -9.64
C MET A 125 12.31 7.02 -9.57
N ASN A 126 13.24 7.38 -10.45
CA ASN A 126 13.84 8.73 -10.45
C ASN A 126 12.77 9.83 -10.51
N GLY A 127 12.80 10.75 -9.53
CA GLY A 127 11.87 11.86 -9.38
C GLY A 127 10.44 11.50 -8.98
N ARG A 128 10.14 10.22 -8.65
CA ARG A 128 8.75 9.77 -8.35
C ARG A 128 8.27 10.12 -6.95
N CYS A 129 9.19 10.28 -5.99
CA CYS A 129 8.90 10.67 -4.63
C CYS A 129 10.14 11.30 -3.98
N TRP A 130 10.00 11.82 -2.76
CA TRP A 130 11.11 12.38 -1.98
C TRP A 130 12.34 11.47 -1.87
N SER A 131 12.16 10.19 -1.56
CA SER A 131 13.28 9.24 -1.44
C SER A 131 14.07 9.10 -2.75
N TYR A 132 13.44 9.34 -3.90
CA TYR A 132 14.06 9.29 -5.23
C TYR A 132 14.18 10.69 -5.86
N SER A 133 14.25 11.76 -5.06
CA SER A 133 14.49 13.10 -5.59
C SER A 133 15.88 13.18 -6.26
N ASN A 134 16.05 14.10 -7.22
CA ASN A 134 17.31 14.24 -7.97
C ASN A 134 18.54 14.36 -7.05
N GLU A 135 18.41 15.11 -5.95
CA GLU A 135 19.48 15.30 -4.94
C GLU A 135 19.89 13.98 -4.27
N ARG A 136 18.97 13.03 -4.09
CA ARG A 136 19.22 11.73 -3.44
C ARG A 136 19.57 10.63 -4.42
N TRP A 137 19.24 10.82 -5.70
CA TRP A 137 19.39 9.80 -6.73
C TRP A 137 20.84 9.38 -6.96
N ALA A 138 21.78 10.34 -6.89
CA ALA A 138 23.20 10.10 -7.15
C ALA A 138 23.85 9.25 -6.05
N ASP A 139 23.59 9.59 -4.78
CA ASP A 139 24.37 9.06 -3.65
C ASP A 139 23.53 8.25 -2.65
N GLY A 140 22.22 8.09 -2.90
CA GLY A 140 21.33 7.39 -1.99
C GLY A 140 21.44 5.87 -2.09
N PHE A 141 21.25 5.21 -0.96
CA PHE A 141 21.23 3.74 -0.84
C PHE A 141 20.00 3.27 -0.06
N GLY A 142 19.58 2.04 -0.32
CA GLY A 142 18.61 1.36 0.52
C GLY A 142 19.11 1.23 1.96
N SER A 143 18.26 1.52 2.93
CA SER A 143 18.56 1.28 4.34
C SER A 143 18.70 -0.22 4.60
N LEU A 144 19.55 -0.59 5.57
CA LEU A 144 19.67 -1.96 6.06
C LEU A 144 19.23 -2.02 7.54
N ALA A 145 19.08 -3.24 8.05
CA ALA A 145 18.78 -3.56 9.46
C ALA A 145 17.42 -3.03 9.95
N PHE A 146 16.42 -2.96 9.05
CA PHE A 146 15.06 -2.55 9.41
C PHE A 146 14.00 -3.64 9.20
N VAL A 147 14.39 -4.81 8.70
CA VAL A 147 13.52 -5.97 8.54
C VAL A 147 13.32 -6.64 9.90
N ARG A 148 12.07 -6.99 10.17
CA ARG A 148 11.71 -7.85 11.29
C ARG A 148 11.45 -9.26 10.77
N ASP A 149 12.16 -10.23 11.31
CA ASP A 149 11.94 -11.65 10.99
C ASP A 149 10.76 -12.20 11.79
N PHE A 150 9.78 -12.78 11.10
CA PHE A 150 8.60 -13.41 11.66
C PHE A 150 8.57 -14.94 11.45
N SER A 151 9.67 -15.54 10.99
CA SER A 151 9.74 -16.97 10.61
C SER A 151 9.51 -17.94 11.78
N THR A 152 9.68 -17.50 13.03
CA THR A 152 9.54 -18.35 14.21
C THR A 152 8.25 -18.09 14.99
N ALA A 153 7.79 -16.84 15.06
CA ALA A 153 6.47 -16.46 15.57
C ALA A 153 6.20 -14.96 15.35
N VAL A 154 4.93 -14.61 15.19
CA VAL A 154 4.47 -13.24 15.47
C VAL A 154 4.32 -13.11 16.99
N ARG A 155 5.05 -12.19 17.62
CA ARG A 155 4.88 -11.90 19.06
C ARG A 155 3.56 -11.16 19.29
N THR A 156 2.47 -11.92 19.34
CA THR A 156 1.11 -11.38 19.39
C THR A 156 0.87 -10.56 20.65
N GLU A 157 1.58 -10.81 21.75
CA GLU A 157 1.42 -10.13 23.03
C GLU A 157 1.69 -8.63 22.91
N LYS A 158 2.56 -8.23 21.96
CA LYS A 158 2.93 -6.84 21.71
C LYS A 158 2.09 -6.15 20.64
N LEU A 159 1.10 -6.85 20.06
CA LEU A 159 0.23 -6.28 19.03
C LEU A 159 -0.96 -5.53 19.65
N PRO A 160 -1.46 -4.45 19.01
CA PRO A 160 -2.71 -3.82 19.37
C PRO A 160 -3.86 -4.84 19.47
N PRO A 161 -4.80 -4.68 20.43
CA PRO A 161 -5.89 -5.64 20.64
C PRO A 161 -6.70 -5.98 19.38
N ALA A 162 -7.02 -4.99 18.55
CA ALA A 162 -7.74 -5.18 17.29
C ALA A 162 -7.00 -6.10 16.30
N ILE A 163 -5.67 -5.95 16.20
CA ILE A 163 -4.84 -6.80 15.33
C ILE A 163 -4.78 -8.22 15.88
N ARG A 164 -4.72 -8.39 17.22
CA ARG A 164 -4.75 -9.72 17.85
C ARG A 164 -6.03 -10.49 17.54
N THR A 165 -7.19 -9.82 17.60
CA THR A 165 -8.48 -10.45 17.28
C THR A 165 -8.49 -10.93 15.83
N ARG A 166 -8.08 -10.09 14.89
CA ARG A 166 -8.04 -10.44 13.46
C ARG A 166 -7.09 -11.59 13.12
N LEU A 167 -5.93 -11.66 13.77
CA LEU A 167 -5.00 -12.76 13.58
C LEU A 167 -5.53 -14.10 14.13
N LYS A 168 -6.36 -14.08 15.18
CA LYS A 168 -7.00 -15.29 15.70
C LYS A 168 -8.06 -15.83 14.74
N ASP A 169 -8.79 -14.94 14.06
CA ASP A 169 -9.85 -15.32 13.12
C ASP A 169 -9.29 -15.75 11.75
N ALA A 170 -8.13 -15.24 11.35
CA ALA A 170 -7.40 -15.64 10.13
C ALA A 170 -6.72 -17.04 10.23
N GLY A 171 -6.73 -17.66 11.41
CA GLY A 171 -6.16 -18.99 11.67
C GLY A 171 -7.15 -20.16 11.51
N ARG A 172 -8.26 -19.98 10.78
CA ARG A 172 -9.22 -21.04 10.45
C ARG A 172 -9.26 -21.32 8.96
#